data_AF-A0A538IEX8-F1
#
_entry.id   AF-A0A538IEX8-F1
#
_cell.length_a   1.000
_cell.length_b   1.000
_cell.length_c   1.000
_cell.angle_alpha   90.00
_cell.angle_beta   90.00
_cell.angle_gamma   90.00
#
_symmetry.space_group_name_H-M   'P 1'
#
loop_
_entity.id
_entity.type
_entity.pdbx_description
1 polymer ?
#
loop_
_entity_poly.entity_id
_entity_poly.type
_entity_poly.pdbx_seq_one_letter_code
_entity_poly.pdbx_strand_id
1 'polypeptide(L)' 'MIAPGATLADATRVMTEKGQGFLPVVDGGLVVGIVSLPDIRKWAREGGDAEKDEVQRVLTLEVRGYESQSPPT' A
#
# COMPACT_ATOMS: atom_id res chain seq x y z
N MET A 1 -3.83 6.25 0.30
CA MET A 1 -4.00 5.44 1.52
C MET A 1 -5.07 4.39 1.29
N ILE A 2 -4.97 3.27 1.99
CA ILE A 2 -5.92 2.16 1.91
C ILE A 2 -6.07 1.47 3.27
N ALA A 3 -7.20 0.84 3.55
CA ALA A 3 -7.43 0.08 4.78
C ALA A 3 -6.68 -1.26 4.76
N PRO A 4 -6.25 -1.81 5.92
CA PRO A 4 -5.52 -3.07 5.97
C PRO A 4 -6.33 -4.28 5.47
N GLY A 5 -7.66 -4.25 5.63
CA GLY A 5 -8.59 -5.30 5.19
C GLY A 5 -9.08 -5.15 3.75
N ALA A 6 -8.61 -4.15 2.99
CA ALA A 6 -8.91 -4.06 1.57
C ALA A 6 -8.13 -5.13 0.79
N THR A 7 -8.60 -5.48 -0.40
CA THR A 7 -7.90 -6.48 -1.23
C THR A 7 -6.63 -5.89 -1.87
N LEU A 8 -5.69 -6.76 -2.24
CA LEU A 8 -4.51 -6.33 -3.02
C LEU A 8 -4.88 -5.82 -4.41
N ALA A 9 -5.98 -6.31 -4.98
CA ALA A 9 -6.57 -5.80 -6.21
C ALA A 9 -7.06 -4.35 -6.05
N ASP A 10 -7.77 -4.04 -4.96
CA ASP A 10 -8.18 -2.67 -4.62
C ASP A 10 -6.96 -1.75 -4.46
N ALA A 11 -5.92 -2.24 -3.78
CA ALA A 11 -4.67 -1.50 -3.62
C ALA A 11 -4.02 -1.17 -4.98
N THR A 12 -3.94 -2.16 -5.85
CA THR A 12 -3.38 -2.00 -7.21
C THR A 12 -4.19 -1.02 -8.03
N ARG A 13 -5.53 -1.11 -7.97
CA ARG A 13 -6.43 -0.18 -8.65
C ARG A 13 -6.21 1.25 -8.20
N VAL A 14 -6.19 1.50 -6.89
CA VAL A 14 -5.94 2.83 -6.34
C VAL A 14 -4.56 3.36 -6.73
N MET A 15 -3.53 2.50 -6.74
CA MET A 15 -2.19 2.84 -7.22
C MET A 15 -2.20 3.29 -8.68
N THR A 16 -2.86 2.54 -9.56
CA THR A 16 -2.98 2.87 -11.00
C THR A 16 -3.76 4.17 -11.22
N GLU A 17 -4.92 4.32 -10.57
CA GLU A 17 -5.77 5.51 -10.70
C GLU A 17 -5.04 6.79 -10.24
N LYS A 18 -4.16 6.68 -9.23
CA LYS A 18 -3.39 7.81 -8.70
C LYS A 18 -2.01 7.98 -9.32
N GLY A 19 -1.57 7.07 -10.19
CA GLY A 19 -0.20 7.04 -10.72
C GLY A 19 0.87 6.85 -9.62
N GLN A 20 0.54 6.17 -8.53
CA GLN A 20 1.42 5.95 -7.37
C GLN A 20 1.90 4.50 -7.34
N GLY A 21 3.19 4.28 -7.09
CA GLY A 21 3.76 2.92 -6.98
C GLY A 21 3.56 2.25 -5.61
N PHE A 22 3.07 2.99 -4.63
CA PHE A 22 2.85 2.54 -3.27
C PHE A 22 1.71 3.32 -2.61
N LEU A 23 1.12 2.75 -1.55
CA LEU A 23 0.08 3.38 -0.74
C LEU A 23 0.42 3.20 0.75
N PRO A 24 0.25 4.25 1.58
CA PRO A 24 0.24 4.06 3.02
C PRO A 24 -1.02 3.29 3.43
N VAL A 25 -0.86 2.34 4.33
CA VAL A 25 -1.96 1.57 4.91
C VAL A 25 -2.34 2.20 6.23
N VAL A 26 -3.62 2.51 6.39
CA VAL A 26 -4.12 3.28 7.52
C VAL A 26 -5.23 2.50 8.22
N ASP A 27 -5.10 2.39 9.54
CA ASP A 27 -6.09 1.79 10.41
C ASP A 27 -6.38 2.73 11.59
N GLY A 28 -7.65 2.95 11.90
CA GLY A 28 -8.04 3.88 12.96
C GLY A 28 -7.46 5.31 12.83
N GLY A 29 -7.13 5.76 11.61
CA GLY A 29 -6.51 7.05 11.36
C GLY A 29 -4.98 7.09 11.54
N LEU A 30 -4.35 5.97 11.88
CA LEU A 30 -2.90 5.84 12.03
C LEU A 30 -2.29 5.06 10.86
N VAL A 31 -1.12 5.48 10.40
CA VAL A 31 -0.36 4.73 9.39
C VAL A 31 0.25 3.51 10.06
N VAL A 32 -0.19 2.32 9.64
CA VAL A 32 0.27 1.04 10.18
C VAL A 32 1.31 0.34 9.30
N GLY A 33 1.55 0.87 8.09
CA GLY A 33 2.62 0.42 7.20
C GLY A 33 2.45 0.92 5.77
N ILE A 34 3.16 0.31 4.84
CA ILE A 34 3.06 0.61 3.41
C ILE A 34 2.85 -0.67 2.59
N VAL A 35 2.20 -0.53 1.45
CA VAL A 35 2.11 -1.57 0.42
C VAL A 35 2.54 -0.99 -0.92
N SER A 36 3.32 -1.75 -1.70
CA SER A 36 3.84 -1.31 -2.99
C SER A 36 3.53 -2.30 -4.12
N LEU A 37 3.50 -1.83 -5.37
CA LEU A 37 3.31 -2.72 -6.53
C LEU A 37 4.37 -3.84 -6.61
N PRO A 38 5.67 -3.60 -6.32
CA PRO A 38 6.66 -4.67 -6.19
C PRO A 38 6.29 -5.75 -5.16
N ASP A 39 5.76 -5.36 -3.99
CA ASP A 39 5.36 -6.30 -2.93
C ASP A 39 4.18 -7.16 -3.39
N ILE A 40 3.18 -6.54 -4.00
CA ILE A 40 2.01 -7.25 -4.56
C ILE A 40 2.45 -8.22 -5.66
N ARG A 41 3.37 -7.81 -6.55
CA ARG A 41 3.94 -8.70 -7.58
C ARG A 41 4.77 -9.83 -7.00
N LYS A 42 5.48 -9.60 -5.90
CA LYS A 42 6.23 -10.64 -5.20
C LYS A 42 5.25 -11.66 -4.61
N TRP A 43 4.23 -11.20 -3.89
CA TRP A 43 3.18 -12.04 -3.32
C TRP A 43 2.49 -12.92 -4.36
N ALA A 44 2.08 -12.35 -5.49
CA ALA A 44 1.45 -13.10 -6.57
C ALA A 44 2.37 -14.21 -7.14
N ARG A 45 3.68 -13.97 -7.24
CA ARG A 45 4.65 -14.99 -7.67
C ARG A 45 4.85 -16.10 -6.65
N GLU A 46 4.59 -15.83 -5.38
CA GLU A 46 4.65 -16.80 -4.28
C GLU A 46 3.33 -17.59 -4.13
N GLY A 47 2.36 -17.38 -5.02
CA GLY A 47 1.09 -18.12 -5.07
C GLY A 47 -0.09 -17.42 -4.40
N GLY A 48 0.09 -16.16 -4.01
CA GLY A 48 -0.98 -15.33 -3.45
C GLY A 48 -2.07 -14.96 -4.46
N ASP A 49 -3.29 -14.71 -3.97
CA ASP A 49 -4.47 -14.36 -4.76
C ASP A 49 -4.87 -12.91 -4.46
N ALA A 50 -4.49 -11.98 -5.35
CA ALA A 50 -4.69 -10.55 -5.10
C ALA A 50 -6.17 -10.12 -4.98
N GLU A 51 -7.10 -10.92 -5.52
CA GLU A 51 -8.54 -10.65 -5.44
C GLU A 51 -9.13 -11.07 -4.09
N LYS A 52 -8.46 -11.96 -3.34
CA LYS A 52 -8.94 -12.51 -2.06
C LYS A 52 -8.08 -12.10 -0.87
N ASP A 53 -6.78 -11.95 -1.10
CA ASP A 53 -5.83 -11.59 -0.06
C ASP A 53 -5.91 -10.10 0.25
N GLU A 54 -5.76 -9.83 1.55
CA GLU A 54 -5.84 -8.49 2.08
C GLU A 54 -4.47 -7.80 2.09
N VAL A 55 -4.49 -6.48 2.02
CA VAL A 55 -3.31 -5.60 2.08
C VAL A 55 -2.40 -5.92 3.25
N GLN A 56 -2.96 -6.24 4.42
CA GLN A 56 -2.17 -6.54 5.61
C GLN A 56 -1.21 -7.73 5.47
N ARG A 57 -1.42 -8.64 4.51
CA ARG A 57 -0.54 -9.81 4.30
C ARG A 57 0.81 -9.47 3.70
N VAL A 58 0.92 -8.35 3.00
CA VAL A 58 2.13 -7.95 2.26
C VAL A 58 2.67 -6.62 2.76
N LEU A 59 2.22 -6.18 3.93
CA LEU A 59 2.66 -4.96 4.57
C LEU A 59 4.16 -4.97 4.79
N THR A 60 4.82 -3.94 4.29
CA THR A 60 6.21 -3.65 4.62
C THR A 60 6.22 -2.52 5.66
N LEU A 61 6.95 -2.72 6.74
CA LEU A 61 7.28 -1.64 7.67
C LEU A 61 8.43 -0.83 7.08
N GLU A 62 8.13 0.09 6.16
CA GLU A 62 9.03 1.18 5.82
C GLU A 62 8.33 2.51 6.05
N VAL A 63 8.48 3.03 7.27
CA VAL A 63 8.16 4.43 7.59
C VAL A 63 9.45 5.23 7.43
N ARG A 64 9.84 5.53 6.19
CA ARG A 64 10.67 6.71 5.94
C ARG A 64 9.73 7.90 5.89
N GLY A 65 9.68 8.66 6.99
CA GLY A 65 8.94 9.91 7.04
C GLY A 65 9.39 10.82 5.91
N TYR A 66 8.60 10.89 4.84
CA TYR A 66 8.67 12.02 3.92
C TYR A 66 7.86 13.13 4.57
N GLU A 67 8.55 13.99 5.32
CA GLU A 67 8.04 15.30 5.62
C GLU A 67 7.83 16.00 4.26
N SER A 68 6.57 16.21 3.90
CA SER A 68 6.26 17.10 2.79
C SER A 68 6.69 18.50 3.23
N GLN A 69 7.95 18.85 2.94
CA GLN A 69 8.34 20.24 2.90
C GLN A 69 7.51 20.87 1.79
N SER A 70 6.43 21.55 2.19
CA SER A 70 5.82 22.56 1.34
C SER A 70 6.92 23.59 1.05
N PRO A 71 7.15 23.99 -0.21
CA PRO A 71 8.14 25.03 -0.50
C PRO A 71 7.78 26.28 0.32
N PRO A 72 8.76 26.94 0.97
CA PRO A 72 8.48 28.19 1.67
C PRO A 72 7.93 29.21 0.66
N THR A 73 6.85 29.88 1.06
CA THR A 73 6.17 30.92 0.27
C THR A 73 7.02 32.17 0.16
#